data_AF-A0A8J4QCD6-F1
#
_entry.id   AF-A0A8J4QCD6-F1
#
_cell.length_a   1.000
_cell.length_b   1.000
_cell.length_c   1.000
_cell.angle_alpha   90.00
_cell.angle_beta   90.00
_cell.angle_gamma   90.00
#
_symmetry.space_group_name_H-M   'P 1'
#
loop_
_entity.id
_entity.type
_entity.pdbx_description
1 polymer ?
#
loop_
_entity_poly.entity_id
_entity_poly.type
_entity_poly.pdbx_seq_one_letter_code
_entity_poly.pdbx_strand_id
1 'polypeptide(L)'
;MITLIGFMFLVISALLGYIYSPRLDSAPPRWVHFAHGLLLFLYQTFDAVDGKQARRTNSSSPLGELFDHGCDAIACALEALAFGSTSMCGRDTFWFWVISAVPFYGATWESYFTNTLILPAINGPTEGLMLIYFAHFFTAIVGAEWWAQQFGKSIPFLSWVPFLHEIPTSRAVLFLMIAFAVIPTITFKIGITKKQEGT
;
A
#
# COMPACT_ATOMS: atom_id res chain seq x y z
N MET A 1 8.35 16.10 12.96
CA MET A 1 9.73 15.71 12.56
C MET A 1 9.80 14.22 12.26
N ILE A 2 9.28 13.35 13.14
CA ILE A 2 9.21 11.91 12.90
C ILE A 2 8.45 11.59 11.61
N THR A 3 7.26 12.18 11.42
CA THR A 3 6.45 12.12 10.19
C THR A 3 7.27 12.38 8.93
N LEU A 4 7.98 13.52 8.89
CA LEU A 4 8.79 13.90 7.73
C LEU A 4 9.94 12.91 7.49
N ILE A 5 10.61 12.43 8.53
CA ILE A 5 11.68 11.43 8.39
C ILE A 5 11.11 10.12 7.84
N GLY A 6 9.97 9.68 8.36
CA GLY A 6 9.24 8.52 7.86
C GLY A 6 8.90 8.68 6.37
N PHE A 7 8.31 9.81 6.00
CA PHE A 7 7.95 10.15 4.64
C PHE A 7 9.15 10.13 3.68
N MET A 8 10.32 10.61 4.12
CA MET A 8 11.54 10.58 3.29
C MET A 8 11.99 9.16 2.94
N PHE A 9 11.68 8.15 3.75
CA PHE A 9 11.96 6.76 3.38
C PHE A 9 11.17 6.33 2.13
N LEU A 10 9.91 6.75 1.99
CA LEU A 10 9.09 6.48 0.81
C LEU A 10 9.58 7.25 -0.41
N VAL A 11 10.02 8.49 -0.23
CA VAL A 11 10.63 9.28 -1.33
C VAL A 11 11.87 8.57 -1.86
N ILE A 12 12.76 8.13 -0.97
CA ILE A 12 13.96 7.38 -1.36
C ILE A 12 13.57 6.06 -2.05
N SER A 13 12.58 5.35 -1.52
CA SER A 13 12.07 4.11 -2.10
C SER A 13 11.57 4.34 -3.53
N ALA A 14 10.70 5.33 -3.76
CA ALA A 14 10.21 5.66 -5.09
C ALA A 14 11.32 6.10 -6.06
N LEU A 15 12.31 6.86 -5.57
CA LEU A 15 13.48 7.27 -6.37
C LEU A 15 14.33 6.06 -6.80
N LEU A 16 14.56 5.09 -5.92
CA LEU A 16 15.24 3.85 -6.29
C LEU A 16 14.46 3.10 -7.37
N GLY A 17 13.14 3.02 -7.24
CA GLY A 17 12.27 2.43 -8.27
C GLY A 17 12.41 3.15 -9.60
N TYR A 18 12.38 4.48 -9.60
CA TYR A 18 12.55 5.30 -10.81
C TYR A 18 13.95 5.16 -11.45
N ILE A 19 15.01 5.05 -10.65
CA ILE A 19 16.39 4.91 -11.15
C ILE A 19 16.61 3.55 -11.82
N TYR A 20 16.12 2.47 -11.20
CA TYR A 20 16.41 1.10 -11.66
C TYR A 20 15.30 0.49 -12.55
N SER A 21 14.09 1.03 -12.48
CA SER A 21 12.95 0.62 -13.31
C SER A 21 12.10 1.85 -13.69
N PRO A 22 12.58 2.76 -14.55
CA PRO A 22 11.91 4.03 -14.83
C PRO A 22 10.49 3.90 -15.39
N ARG A 23 10.20 2.78 -16.05
CA ARG A 23 8.89 2.44 -16.62
C ARG A 23 8.16 1.37 -15.82
N LEU A 24 8.74 0.91 -14.71
CA LEU A 24 8.18 -0.10 -13.81
C LEU A 24 7.92 -1.45 -14.49
N ASP A 25 8.58 -1.72 -15.62
CA ASP A 25 8.41 -2.91 -16.47
C ASP A 25 9.70 -3.72 -16.64
N SER A 26 10.81 -3.26 -16.06
CA SER A 26 12.10 -3.94 -16.03
C SER A 26 12.43 -4.42 -14.62
N ALA A 27 13.09 -5.59 -14.50
CA ALA A 27 13.53 -6.13 -13.23
C ALA A 27 14.65 -5.26 -12.63
N PRO A 28 14.44 -4.58 -11.49
CA PRO A 28 15.52 -3.87 -10.83
C PRO A 28 16.45 -4.89 -10.12
N PRO A 29 17.67 -4.49 -9.74
CA PRO A 29 18.55 -5.33 -8.94
C PRO A 29 17.88 -5.77 -7.64
N ARG A 30 18.14 -7.00 -7.21
CA ARG A 30 17.40 -7.64 -6.10
C ARG A 30 17.48 -6.90 -4.76
N TRP A 31 18.58 -6.20 -4.52
CA TRP A 31 18.76 -5.38 -3.32
C TRP A 31 17.79 -4.18 -3.29
N VAL A 32 17.31 -3.72 -4.44
CA VAL A 32 16.32 -2.63 -4.54
C VAL A 32 14.99 -3.06 -3.94
N HIS A 33 14.54 -4.30 -4.20
CA HIS A 33 13.35 -4.84 -3.53
C HIS A 33 13.54 -4.94 -2.01
N PHE A 34 14.71 -5.39 -1.56
CA PHE A 34 15.01 -5.40 -0.13
C PHE A 34 14.97 -3.99 0.47
N ALA A 35 15.53 -3.00 -0.24
CA ALA A 35 15.48 -1.61 0.16
C ALA A 35 14.04 -1.07 0.21
N HIS A 36 13.20 -1.36 -0.79
CA HIS A 36 11.78 -0.99 -0.76
C HIS A 36 11.07 -1.53 0.48
N GLY A 37 11.25 -2.83 0.78
CA GLY A 37 10.65 -3.45 1.97
C GLY A 37 11.14 -2.84 3.27
N LEU A 38 12.45 -2.59 3.40
CA LEU A 38 13.03 -1.99 4.62
C LEU A 38 12.56 -0.55 4.82
N LEU A 39 12.55 0.26 3.76
CA LEU A 39 12.12 1.66 3.81
C LEU A 39 10.63 1.78 4.13
N LEU A 40 9.80 0.90 3.58
CA LEU A 40 8.37 0.85 3.89
C LEU A 40 8.11 0.43 5.34
N PHE A 41 8.82 -0.59 5.84
CA PHE A 41 8.76 -1.00 7.24
C PHE A 41 9.15 0.15 8.20
N LEU A 42 10.21 0.90 7.85
CA LEU A 42 10.64 2.06 8.63
C LEU A 42 9.61 3.19 8.58
N TYR A 43 9.02 3.49 7.41
CA TYR A 43 7.93 4.45 7.29
C TYR A 43 6.76 4.08 8.20
N GLN A 44 6.22 2.86 8.09
CA GLN A 44 5.11 2.40 8.91
C GLN A 44 5.43 2.47 10.42
N THR A 45 6.68 2.17 10.79
CA THR A 45 7.11 2.28 12.18
C THR A 45 7.12 3.73 12.66
N PHE A 46 7.60 4.66 11.84
CA PHE A 46 7.70 6.08 12.17
C PHE A 46 6.34 6.75 12.25
N ASP A 47 5.48 6.43 11.29
CA ASP A 47 4.06 6.80 11.26
C ASP A 47 3.34 6.35 12.56
N ALA A 48 3.46 5.07 12.92
CA ALA A 48 2.78 4.54 14.12
C ALA A 48 3.26 5.13 15.47
N VAL A 49 4.42 5.79 15.51
CA VAL A 49 5.00 6.36 16.75
C VAL A 49 4.91 7.88 16.83
N ASP A 50 4.64 8.59 15.74
CA ASP A 50 4.78 10.05 15.74
C ASP A 50 3.71 10.74 16.60
N GLY A 51 2.44 10.35 16.51
CA GLY A 51 1.34 10.87 17.31
C GLY A 51 1.45 10.44 18.77
N LYS A 52 1.98 9.22 19.01
CA LYS A 52 2.29 8.76 20.37
C LYS A 52 3.37 9.63 21.01
N GLN A 53 4.41 9.96 20.25
CA GLN A 53 5.46 10.86 20.72
C GLN A 53 4.93 12.28 20.92
N ALA A 54 4.17 12.83 19.97
CA ALA A 54 3.60 14.17 20.08
C ALA A 54 2.72 14.32 21.34
N ARG A 55 1.92 13.30 21.68
CA ARG A 55 1.15 13.27 22.93
C ARG A 55 2.05 13.21 24.16
N ARG A 56 3.09 12.36 24.13
CA ARG A 56 4.04 12.22 25.23
C ARG A 56 4.80 13.51 25.51
N THR A 57 5.13 14.29 24.47
CA THR A 57 5.90 15.55 24.58
C THR A 57 5.02 16.79 24.68
N ASN A 58 3.69 16.66 24.79
CA ASN A 58 2.74 17.77 24.77
C ASN A 58 2.90 18.71 23.56
N SER A 59 3.24 18.14 22.40
CA SER A 59 3.46 18.87 21.15
C SER A 59 2.44 18.50 20.05
N SER A 60 1.32 17.87 20.42
CA SER A 60 0.21 17.60 19.52
C SER A 60 -0.41 18.91 19.01
N SER A 61 -0.73 18.98 17.71
CA SER A 61 -1.38 20.14 17.10
C SER A 61 -2.21 19.73 15.87
N PRO A 62 -3.27 20.48 15.52
CA PRO A 62 -4.06 20.22 14.31
C PRO A 62 -3.22 20.30 13.02
N LEU A 63 -2.22 21.18 12.98
CA LEU A 63 -1.30 21.27 11.84
C LEU A 63 -0.43 20.03 11.71
N GLY A 64 0.02 19.46 12.84
CA GLY A 64 0.78 18.21 12.83
C GLY A 64 -0.02 17.05 12.29
N GLU A 65 -1.29 16.93 12.70
CA GLU A 65 -2.22 15.91 12.20
C GLU A 65 -2.53 16.09 10.71
N LEU A 66 -2.77 17.33 10.25
CA LEU A 66 -2.95 17.62 8.83
C LEU A 66 -1.71 17.24 8.00
N PHE A 67 -0.52 17.51 8.52
CA PHE A 67 0.73 17.18 7.84
C PHE A 67 0.94 15.66 7.73
N ASP A 68 0.63 14.92 8.80
CA ASP A 68 0.67 13.46 8.85
C ASP A 68 -0.25 12.81 7.82
N HIS A 69 -1.54 13.16 7.83
CA HIS A 69 -2.48 12.68 6.83
C HIS A 69 -2.10 13.10 5.39
N GLY A 70 -1.49 14.28 5.23
CA GLY A 70 -0.98 14.73 3.94
C GLY A 70 0.17 13.85 3.43
N CYS A 71 1.09 13.46 4.31
CA CYS A 71 2.15 12.50 4.01
C CYS A 71 1.58 11.14 3.63
N ASP A 72 0.57 10.63 4.34
CA ASP A 72 -0.09 9.34 4.04
C ASP A 72 -0.81 9.34 2.68
N ALA A 73 -1.44 10.45 2.33
CA ALA A 73 -2.08 10.61 1.03
C ALA A 73 -1.06 10.48 -0.12
N ILE A 74 0.12 11.08 0.05
CA ILE A 74 1.21 11.01 -0.93
C ILE A 74 1.90 9.63 -0.87
N ALA A 75 2.00 9.03 0.31
CA ALA A 75 2.55 7.69 0.51
C ALA A 75 1.85 6.65 -0.36
N CYS A 76 0.52 6.74 -0.52
CA CYS A 76 -0.24 5.88 -1.43
C CYS A 76 0.34 5.87 -2.86
N ALA A 77 0.78 7.02 -3.38
CA ALA A 77 1.35 7.13 -4.72
C ALA A 77 2.81 6.66 -4.77
N LEU A 78 3.63 7.08 -3.80
CA LEU A 78 5.05 6.70 -3.75
C LEU A 78 5.22 5.19 -3.57
N GLU A 79 4.38 4.58 -2.72
CA GLU A 79 4.41 3.14 -2.50
C GLU A 79 3.86 2.37 -3.70
N ALA A 80 2.84 2.88 -4.39
CA ALA A 80 2.41 2.28 -5.64
C ALA A 80 3.54 2.24 -6.68
N LEU A 81 4.35 3.30 -6.80
CA LEU A 81 5.52 3.31 -7.68
C LEU A 81 6.58 2.28 -7.25
N ALA A 82 6.89 2.18 -5.96
CA ALA A 82 7.83 1.19 -5.44
C ALA A 82 7.34 -0.25 -5.69
N PHE A 83 6.06 -0.52 -5.40
CA PHE A 83 5.46 -1.82 -5.66
C PHE A 83 5.35 -2.14 -7.16
N GLY A 84 5.08 -1.13 -8.00
CA GLY A 84 5.10 -1.25 -9.46
C GLY A 84 6.46 -1.70 -9.99
N SER A 85 7.54 -1.09 -9.48
CA SER A 85 8.93 -1.49 -9.74
C SER A 85 9.18 -2.94 -9.28
N THR A 86 8.72 -3.31 -8.08
CA THR A 86 8.87 -4.68 -7.55
C THR A 86 8.12 -5.73 -8.37
N SER A 87 6.91 -5.41 -8.82
CA SER A 87 6.03 -6.34 -9.51
C SER A 87 6.16 -6.34 -11.03
N MET A 88 7.04 -5.49 -11.59
CA MET A 88 7.23 -5.29 -13.04
C MET A 88 5.92 -5.10 -13.82
N CYS A 89 4.94 -4.41 -13.23
CA CYS A 89 3.60 -4.32 -13.80
C CYS A 89 3.39 -3.09 -14.69
N GLY A 90 4.41 -2.25 -14.87
CA GLY A 90 4.40 -1.11 -15.78
C GLY A 90 3.21 -0.18 -15.51
N ARG A 91 2.37 0.02 -16.53
CA ARG A 91 1.19 0.88 -16.44
C ARG A 91 0.12 0.37 -15.48
N ASP A 92 0.09 -0.93 -15.20
CA ASP A 92 -0.89 -1.50 -14.25
C ASP A 92 -0.63 -1.02 -12.81
N THR A 93 0.55 -0.44 -12.54
CA THR A 93 0.87 0.29 -11.29
C THR A 93 -0.20 1.34 -10.94
N PHE A 94 -0.78 2.00 -11.95
CA PHE A 94 -1.86 2.96 -11.73
C PHE A 94 -3.02 2.36 -10.94
N TRP A 95 -3.38 1.11 -11.21
CA TRP A 95 -4.47 0.44 -10.51
C TRP A 95 -4.10 0.08 -9.07
N PHE A 96 -2.84 -0.26 -8.80
CA PHE A 96 -2.34 -0.43 -7.43
C PHE A 96 -2.40 0.88 -6.62
N TRP A 97 -2.18 2.03 -7.27
CA TRP A 97 -2.42 3.32 -6.63
C TRP A 97 -3.92 3.52 -6.34
N VAL A 98 -4.81 3.25 -7.29
CA VAL A 98 -6.27 3.41 -7.12
C VAL A 98 -6.80 2.57 -5.95
N ILE A 99 -6.39 1.30 -5.83
CA ILE A 99 -6.84 0.43 -4.73
C ILE A 99 -6.37 0.90 -3.35
N SER A 100 -5.29 1.68 -3.27
CA SER A 100 -4.82 2.30 -2.02
C SER A 100 -5.51 3.64 -1.76
N ALA A 101 -5.58 4.49 -2.78
CA ALA A 101 -6.06 5.86 -2.67
C ALA A 101 -7.57 5.95 -2.39
N VAL A 102 -8.38 5.05 -2.97
CA VAL A 102 -9.85 5.08 -2.80
C VAL A 102 -10.27 4.77 -1.36
N PRO A 103 -9.81 3.68 -0.71
CA PRO A 103 -10.11 3.44 0.71
C PRO A 103 -9.57 4.54 1.63
N PHE A 104 -8.36 5.04 1.36
CA PHE A 104 -7.76 6.14 2.13
C PHE A 104 -8.64 7.39 2.06
N TYR A 105 -9.00 7.84 0.84
CA TYR A 105 -9.89 8.98 0.65
C TYR A 105 -11.23 8.79 1.36
N GLY A 106 -11.82 7.60 1.28
CA GLY A 106 -13.06 7.28 1.98
C GLY A 106 -12.95 7.37 3.50
N ALA A 107 -11.82 6.96 4.09
CA ALA A 107 -11.57 7.11 5.52
C ALA A 107 -11.37 8.58 5.92
N THR A 108 -10.62 9.35 5.14
CA THR A 108 -10.42 10.78 5.38
C THR A 108 -11.72 11.57 5.24
N TRP A 109 -12.54 11.24 4.24
CA TRP A 109 -13.86 11.82 4.04
C TRP A 109 -14.77 11.56 5.25
N GLU A 110 -14.84 10.31 5.72
CA GLU A 110 -15.60 9.96 6.92
C GLU A 110 -15.10 10.72 8.17
N SER A 111 -13.79 10.80 8.36
CA SER A 111 -13.18 11.54 9.47
C SER A 111 -13.51 13.04 9.41
N TYR A 112 -13.60 13.63 8.21
CA TYR A 112 -13.96 15.03 8.05
C TYR A 112 -15.38 15.34 8.54
N PHE A 113 -16.36 14.47 8.26
CA PHE A 113 -17.75 14.67 8.70
C PHE A 113 -18.01 14.24 10.14
N THR A 114 -17.30 13.22 10.64
CA THR A 114 -17.51 12.68 11.98
C THR A 114 -16.61 13.32 13.05
N ASN A 115 -15.56 14.05 12.64
CA ASN A 115 -14.48 14.55 13.49
C ASN A 115 -13.74 13.44 14.27
N THR A 116 -13.86 12.18 13.82
CA THR A 116 -13.22 11.03 14.46
C THR A 116 -12.72 10.05 13.42
N LEU A 117 -11.43 9.70 13.46
CA LEU A 117 -10.88 8.61 12.67
C LEU A 117 -11.02 7.30 13.46
N ILE A 118 -12.01 6.47 13.11
CA ILE A 118 -12.21 5.16 13.75
C ILE A 118 -11.49 4.11 12.93
N LEU A 119 -10.35 3.63 13.46
CA LEU A 119 -9.60 2.52 12.87
C LEU A 119 -9.93 1.22 13.63
N PRO A 120 -10.52 0.21 12.99
CA PRO A 120 -10.69 -1.10 13.59
C PRO A 120 -9.33 -1.80 13.82
N ALA A 121 -9.33 -2.91 14.56
CA ALA A 121 -8.13 -3.70 14.79
C ALA A 121 -7.47 -4.18 13.48
N ILE A 122 -8.30 -4.51 12.48
CA ILE A 122 -7.89 -4.68 11.08
C ILE A 122 -8.37 -3.42 10.35
N ASN A 123 -7.46 -2.52 9.99
CA ASN A 123 -7.83 -1.21 9.47
C ASN A 123 -7.53 -1.03 7.98
N GLY A 124 -6.73 -1.91 7.38
CA GLY A 124 -6.34 -1.79 5.98
C GLY A 124 -4.93 -1.23 5.83
N PRO A 125 -4.62 0.03 6.25
CA PRO A 125 -3.27 0.56 6.17
C PRO A 125 -2.23 -0.29 6.91
N THR A 126 -2.52 -0.74 8.13
CA THR A 126 -1.54 -1.50 8.93
C THR A 126 -1.21 -2.85 8.29
N GLU A 127 -2.23 -3.63 7.93
CA GLU A 127 -2.07 -4.94 7.31
C GLU A 127 -1.59 -4.83 5.86
N GLY A 128 -2.06 -3.83 5.13
CA GLY A 128 -1.72 -3.58 3.73
C GLY A 128 -0.25 -3.22 3.57
N LEU A 129 0.26 -2.23 4.33
CA LEU A 129 1.68 -1.88 4.30
C LEU A 129 2.55 -3.07 4.73
N MET A 130 2.09 -3.86 5.71
CA MET A 130 2.75 -5.10 6.10
C MET A 130 2.86 -6.12 4.96
N LEU A 131 1.75 -6.40 4.29
CA LEU A 131 1.73 -7.31 3.15
C LEU A 131 2.66 -6.81 2.03
N ILE A 132 2.70 -5.51 1.78
CA ILE A 132 3.53 -4.91 0.74
C ILE A 132 5.03 -5.04 1.09
N TYR A 133 5.46 -4.71 2.32
CA TYR A 133 6.88 -4.87 2.65
C TYR A 133 7.31 -6.35 2.67
N PHE A 134 6.43 -7.27 3.06
CA PHE A 134 6.72 -8.70 2.95
C PHE A 134 6.80 -9.15 1.49
N ALA A 135 5.96 -8.62 0.61
CA ALA A 135 6.03 -8.87 -0.82
C ALA A 135 7.35 -8.36 -1.41
N HIS A 136 7.82 -7.18 -0.99
CA HIS A 136 9.14 -6.66 -1.36
C HIS A 136 10.28 -7.60 -0.92
N PHE A 137 10.29 -8.04 0.34
CA PHE A 137 11.31 -8.98 0.82
C PHE A 137 11.25 -10.34 0.13
N PHE A 138 10.05 -10.86 -0.10
CA PHE A 138 9.86 -12.08 -0.88
C PHE A 138 10.44 -11.93 -2.29
N THR A 139 10.17 -10.81 -2.95
CA THR A 139 10.69 -10.52 -4.30
C THR A 139 12.21 -10.38 -4.32
N ALA A 140 12.82 -9.87 -3.25
CA ALA A 140 14.27 -9.88 -3.09
C ALA A 140 14.88 -11.30 -3.08
N ILE A 141 14.08 -12.33 -2.72
CA ILE A 141 14.45 -13.76 -2.65
C ILE A 141 14.04 -14.55 -3.90
N VAL A 142 12.96 -14.21 -4.59
CA VAL A 142 12.55 -14.94 -5.81
C VAL A 142 12.90 -14.23 -7.12
N GLY A 143 13.06 -12.90 -7.10
CA GLY A 143 13.25 -12.08 -8.30
C GLY A 143 11.92 -11.49 -8.80
N ALA A 144 12.00 -10.33 -9.46
CA ALA A 144 10.84 -9.60 -9.95
C ALA A 144 10.09 -10.35 -11.07
N GLU A 145 10.79 -11.21 -11.81
CA GLU A 145 10.26 -12.05 -12.88
C GLU A 145 9.17 -13.02 -12.38
N TRP A 146 9.17 -13.34 -11.08
CA TRP A 146 8.09 -14.10 -10.45
C TRP A 146 6.72 -13.41 -10.59
N TRP A 147 6.68 -12.08 -10.64
CA TRP A 147 5.44 -11.32 -10.85
C TRP A 147 5.01 -11.30 -12.32
N ALA A 148 5.98 -11.28 -13.24
CA ALA A 148 5.73 -11.21 -14.67
C ALA A 148 5.32 -12.56 -15.28
N GLN A 149 5.77 -13.67 -14.70
CA GLN A 149 5.37 -15.01 -15.16
C GLN A 149 3.89 -15.30 -14.88
N GLN A 150 3.36 -16.28 -15.60
CA GLN A 150 1.99 -16.78 -15.45
C GLN A 150 1.72 -17.23 -14.01
N PHE A 151 0.56 -16.87 -13.47
CA PHE A 151 0.17 -17.20 -12.10
C PHE A 151 0.24 -18.69 -11.80
N GLY A 152 -0.15 -19.54 -12.76
CA GLY A 152 -0.06 -20.99 -12.60
C GLY A 152 1.37 -21.52 -12.45
N LYS A 153 2.38 -20.78 -12.93
CA LYS A 153 3.80 -21.11 -12.72
C LYS A 153 4.29 -20.59 -11.37
N SER A 154 3.84 -19.40 -10.97
CA SER A 154 4.18 -18.80 -9.67
C SER A 154 3.60 -19.57 -8.48
N ILE A 155 2.38 -20.08 -8.63
CA ILE A 155 1.65 -20.80 -7.59
C ILE A 155 1.08 -22.10 -8.18
N PRO A 156 1.92 -23.15 -8.38
CA PRO A 156 1.51 -24.37 -9.09
C PRO A 156 0.30 -25.09 -8.51
N PHE A 157 0.11 -25.04 -7.19
CA PHE A 157 -1.03 -25.69 -6.53
C PHE A 157 -2.38 -25.00 -6.80
N LEU A 158 -2.39 -23.77 -7.33
CA LEU A 158 -3.59 -23.04 -7.78
C LEU A 158 -3.72 -22.99 -9.31
N SER A 159 -2.89 -23.74 -10.03
CA SER A 159 -2.92 -23.77 -11.52
C SER A 159 -4.24 -24.29 -12.08
N TRP A 160 -5.04 -25.02 -11.29
CA TRP A 160 -6.34 -25.53 -11.68
C TRP A 160 -7.43 -24.44 -11.77
N VAL A 161 -7.20 -23.24 -11.25
CA VAL A 161 -8.19 -22.16 -11.29
C VAL A 161 -8.28 -21.61 -12.72
N PRO A 162 -9.44 -21.69 -13.39
CA PRO A 162 -9.62 -21.18 -14.75
C PRO A 162 -9.35 -19.68 -14.82
N PHE A 163 -8.84 -19.20 -15.96
CA PHE A 163 -8.54 -17.79 -16.26
C PHE A 163 -7.39 -17.15 -15.44
N LEU A 164 -7.28 -17.44 -14.14
CA LEU A 164 -6.20 -16.91 -13.31
C LEU A 164 -4.84 -17.50 -13.68
N HIS A 165 -4.77 -18.78 -14.02
CA HIS A 165 -3.48 -19.43 -14.25
C HIS A 165 -2.73 -18.91 -15.49
N GLU A 166 -3.43 -18.36 -16.49
CA GLU A 166 -2.85 -17.89 -17.76
C GLU A 166 -2.35 -16.45 -17.72
N ILE A 167 -2.86 -15.64 -16.79
CA ILE A 167 -2.50 -14.21 -16.67
C ILE A 167 -1.22 -14.03 -15.86
N PRO A 168 -0.48 -12.90 -16.04
CA PRO A 168 0.65 -12.55 -15.21
C PRO A 168 0.28 -12.50 -13.72
N THR A 169 1.20 -12.94 -12.87
CA THR A 169 0.98 -13.02 -11.42
C THR A 169 0.64 -11.66 -10.81
N SER A 170 1.27 -10.57 -11.26
CA SER A 170 0.95 -9.21 -10.85
C SER A 170 -0.52 -8.83 -11.12
N ARG A 171 -1.06 -9.20 -12.29
CA ARG A 171 -2.46 -8.97 -12.65
C ARG A 171 -3.42 -9.84 -11.85
N ALA A 172 -3.05 -11.10 -11.62
CA ALA A 172 -3.85 -11.99 -10.76
C ALA A 172 -3.97 -11.40 -9.35
N VAL A 173 -2.87 -10.95 -8.75
CA VAL A 173 -2.88 -10.28 -7.44
C VAL A 173 -3.72 -9.02 -7.47
N LEU A 174 -3.60 -8.18 -8.51
CA LEU A 174 -4.44 -6.98 -8.66
C LEU A 174 -5.95 -7.31 -8.62
N PHE A 175 -6.39 -8.29 -9.41
CA PHE A 175 -7.80 -8.68 -9.44
C PHE A 175 -8.27 -9.30 -8.12
N LEU A 176 -7.43 -10.11 -7.47
CA LEU A 176 -7.74 -10.68 -6.16
C LEU A 176 -7.86 -9.58 -5.08
N MET A 177 -6.98 -8.57 -5.10
CA MET A 177 -7.09 -7.42 -4.19
C MET A 177 -8.37 -6.63 -4.42
N ILE A 178 -8.78 -6.40 -5.66
CA ILE A 178 -10.04 -5.73 -5.97
C ILE A 178 -11.22 -6.55 -5.43
N ALA A 179 -11.26 -7.85 -5.72
CA ALA A 179 -12.36 -8.73 -5.35
C ALA A 179 -12.50 -8.96 -3.84
N PHE A 180 -11.38 -9.14 -3.14
CA PHE A 180 -11.37 -9.59 -1.73
C PHE A 180 -10.97 -8.52 -0.72
N ALA A 181 -10.36 -7.41 -1.14
CA ALA A 181 -10.01 -6.31 -0.23
C ALA A 181 -10.85 -5.06 -0.51
N VAL A 182 -10.81 -4.53 -1.74
CA VAL A 182 -11.43 -3.23 -2.06
C VAL A 182 -12.95 -3.30 -2.04
N ILE A 183 -13.57 -4.23 -2.78
CA ILE A 183 -15.03 -4.34 -2.87
C ILE A 183 -15.66 -4.59 -1.48
N PRO A 184 -15.15 -5.53 -0.66
CA PRO A 184 -15.67 -5.73 0.69
C PRO A 184 -15.52 -4.50 1.58
N THR A 185 -14.36 -3.83 1.54
CA THR A 185 -14.12 -2.62 2.35
C THR A 185 -15.11 -1.51 2.01
N ILE A 186 -15.32 -1.24 0.72
CA ILE A 186 -16.26 -0.20 0.27
C ILE A 186 -17.69 -0.58 0.63
N THR A 187 -18.08 -1.84 0.39
CA THR A 187 -19.46 -2.31 0.62
C THR A 187 -19.80 -2.31 2.12
N PHE A 188 -18.86 -2.74 2.97
CA PHE A 188 -19.02 -2.70 4.43
C PHE A 188 -19.19 -1.26 4.94
N LYS A 189 -18.37 -0.32 4.45
CA LYS A 189 -18.50 1.10 4.81
C LYS A 189 -19.86 1.68 4.41
N ILE A 190 -20.32 1.45 3.17
CA ILE A 190 -21.65 1.91 2.72
C ILE A 190 -22.77 1.31 3.59
N GLY A 191 -22.64 0.04 3.99
CA GLY A 191 -23.59 -0.62 4.87
C GLY A 191 -23.68 0.04 6.26
N ILE A 192 -22.54 0.47 6.83
CA ILE A 192 -22.50 1.19 8.11
C ILE A 192 -23.17 2.56 8.00
N THR A 193 -22.84 3.35 6.96
CA THR A 193 -23.40 4.70 6.78
C THR A 193 -24.92 4.66 6.67
N LYS A 194 -25.47 3.74 5.88
CA LYS A 194 -26.93 3.56 5.75
C LYS A 194 -27.62 3.21 7.07
N LYS A 195 -26.94 2.50 7.97
CA LYS A 195 -27.48 2.12 9.28
C LYS A 195 -27.48 3.30 10.27
N GLN A 196 -26.58 4.27 10.09
CA GLN A 196 -26.52 5.49 10.89
C GLN A 196 -27.53 6.56 10.42
N GLU A 197 -27.85 6.61 9.13
CA GLU A 197 -28.87 7.54 8.57
C GLU A 197 -30.32 7.06 8.75
N GLY A 198 -30.52 5.78 9.08
CA GLY A 198 -31.83 5.14 9.26
C GLY A 198 -32.37 5.12 10.69
N THR A 199 -31.78 5.90 11.60
CA THR A 199 -32.21 6.12 13.00
C THR A 199 -32.42 7.59 13.25
#